data_AF-A0A7Y3NWA9-F1
#
_entry.id   AF-A0A7Y3NWA9-F1
#
_cell.length_a   1.000
_cell.length_b   1.000
_cell.length_c   1.000
_cell.angle_alpha   90.00
_cell.angle_beta   90.00
_cell.angle_gamma   90.00
#
_symmetry.space_group_name_H-M   'P 1'
#
loop_
_entity.id
_entity.type
_entity.pdbx_description
1 polymer ?
#
loop_
_entity_poly.entity_id
_entity_poly.type
_entity_poly.pdbx_seq_one_letter_code
_entity_poly.pdbx_strand_id
1 'polypeptide(L)' 'MWTVIYIAPTLRMAERICEHLEAQGFLVKKRPASTVKPQFEILVLQTELEDVKEVLNEAIHASMS' A
#
# COMPACT_ATOMS: atom_id res chain seq x y z
N MET A 1 -2.13 12.80 9.45
CA MET A 1 -1.89 11.49 10.10
C MET A 1 -1.62 10.45 9.02
N TRP A 2 -0.87 9.38 9.30
CA TRP A 2 -0.68 8.26 8.38
C TRP A 2 -1.74 7.19 8.67
N THR A 3 -2.38 6.68 7.63
CA THR A 3 -3.47 5.70 7.72
C THR A 3 -3.10 4.43 6.98
N VAL A 4 -3.29 3.27 7.60
CA VAL A 4 -3.09 1.97 6.95
C VAL A 4 -4.24 1.73 5.97
N ILE A 5 -3.92 1.48 4.71
CA ILE A 5 -4.90 1.19 3.65
C ILE A 5 -4.93 -0.28 3.25
N TYR A 6 -3.82 -0.99 3.46
CA TYR A 6 -3.66 -2.37 3.04
C TYR A 6 -2.58 -3.07 3.85
N ILE A 7 -2.72 -4.40 4.01
CA ILE A 7 -1.72 -5.26 4.64
C ILE A 7 -1.32 -6.33 3.63
N ALA A 8 -0.14 -6.17 3.04
CA ALA A 8 0.39 -7.09 2.05
C ALA A 8 1.03 -8.32 2.72
N PRO A 9 0.80 -9.54 2.19
CA PRO A 9 1.33 -10.78 2.75
C PRO A 9 2.81 -11.04 2.40
N THR A 10 3.39 -10.27 1.48
CA THR A 10 4.79 -10.41 1.07
C THR A 10 5.40 -9.04 0.81
N LEU A 11 6.74 -8.94 0.95
CA LEU A 11 7.49 -7.71 0.65
C LEU A 11 7.31 -7.29 -0.81
N ARG A 12 7.42 -8.24 -1.74
CA ARG A 12 7.27 -7.99 -3.19
C ARG A 12 5.92 -7.39 -3.54
N MET A 13 4.84 -7.89 -2.94
CA MET A 13 3.51 -7.34 -3.15
C MET A 13 3.39 -5.92 -2.58
N ALA A 14 3.93 -5.69 -1.38
CA ALA A 14 3.95 -4.37 -0.76
C ALA A 14 4.70 -3.34 -1.63
N GLU A 15 5.86 -3.73 -2.18
CA GLU A 15 6.67 -2.91 -3.07
C GLU A 15 5.92 -2.50 -4.32
N ARG A 16 5.33 -3.47 -5.02
CA ARG A 16 4.57 -3.21 -6.25
C ARG A 16 3.36 -2.30 -6.02
N ILE A 17 2.64 -2.48 -4.91
CA ILE A 17 1.52 -1.59 -4.57
C ILE A 17 2.05 -0.17 -4.30
N CYS A 18 3.16 -0.03 -3.57
CA CYS A 18 3.76 1.29 -3.31
C CYS A 18 4.21 1.96 -4.62
N GLU A 19 4.95 1.24 -5.47
CA GLU A 19 5.41 1.75 -6.77
C GLU A 19 4.25 2.21 -7.65
N HIS A 20 3.16 1.44 -7.68
CA HIS A 20 1.98 1.78 -8.48
C HIS A 20 1.29 3.06 -7.99
N LEU A 21 1.14 3.20 -6.66
CA LEU A 21 0.53 4.39 -6.05
C LEU A 21 1.47 5.62 -6.16
N GLU A 22 2.77 5.44 -5.97
CA GLU A 22 3.79 6.49 -6.14
C GLU A 22 3.83 7.00 -7.58
N ALA A 23 3.67 6.11 -8.58
CA ALA A 23 3.60 6.49 -9.99
C ALA A 23 2.39 7.40 -10.31
N GLN A 24 1.35 7.35 -9.48
CA GLN A 24 0.18 8.24 -9.58
C GLN A 24 0.32 9.53 -8.77
N GLY A 25 1.44 9.70 -8.04
CA GLY A 25 1.76 10.91 -7.28
C GLY A 25 1.38 10.87 -5.81
N PHE A 26 0.92 9.73 -5.28
CA PHE A 26 0.58 9.59 -3.86
C PHE A 26 1.81 9.42 -2.99
N LEU A 27 1.77 9.97 -1.77
CA LEU A 27 2.81 9.74 -0.79
C LEU A 27 2.52 8.46 0.03
N VAL A 28 3.32 7.43 -0.19
CA VAL A 28 3.11 6.10 0.41
C VAL A 28 4.25 5.74 1.37
N LYS A 29 3.93 4.97 2.40
CA LYS A 29 4.90 4.34 3.30
C LYS A 29 4.62 2.84 3.42
N LYS A 30 5.71 2.08 3.48
CA LYS A 30 5.72 0.65 3.78
C LYS A 30 6.37 0.44 5.14
N ARG A 31 5.79 -0.40 6.00
CA ARG A 31 6.47 -0.87 7.22
C ARG A 31 6.12 -2.33 7.54
N PRO A 32 7.02 -3.09 8.19
CA PRO A 32 6.69 -4.43 8.66
C PRO A 32 5.57 -4.36 9.71
N ALA A 33 4.62 -5.29 9.62
CA ALA A 33 3.61 -5.50 10.65
C ALA A 33 4.21 -6.27 11.83
N SER A 34 3.80 -5.95 13.05
CA SER A 34 4.25 -6.61 14.29
C SER A 34 3.58 -7.97 14.49
N THR A 35 3.71 -8.89 13.52
CA THR A 35 3.10 -10.22 13.57
C THR A 35 4.13 -11.34 13.33
N VAL A 36 3.78 -12.57 13.73
CA VAL A 36 4.66 -13.75 13.62
C VAL A 36 4.95 -14.11 12.15
N LYS A 37 4.08 -13.72 11.22
CA LYS A 37 4.27 -13.91 9.77
C LYS A 37 4.71 -12.58 9.15
N PRO A 38 5.69 -12.56 8.23
CA PRO A 38 6.15 -11.32 7.63
C PRO A 38 5.04 -10.72 6.75
N GLN A 39 4.35 -9.72 7.29
CA GLN A 39 3.35 -8.90 6.61
C GLN A 39 3.83 -7.45 6.57
N PHE A 40 3.31 -6.68 5.63
CA PHE A 40 3.72 -5.30 5.42
C PHE A 40 2.50 -4.40 5.35
N GLU A 41 2.45 -3.41 6.24
CA GLU A 41 1.45 -2.37 6.22
C GLU A 41 1.83 -1.33 5.16
N ILE A 42 0.84 -0.94 4.37
CA ILE A 42 0.92 0.15 3.41
C ILE A 42 0.11 1.30 3.97
N LEU A 43 0.73 2.47 4.04
CA LEU A 43 0.17 3.66 4.65
C LEU A 43 0.20 4.84 3.66
N VAL A 44 -0.81 5.69 3.73
CA VAL A 44 -0.89 6.97 3.01
C VAL A 44 -1.26 8.09 3.95
N LEU A 45 -1.16 9.34 3.50
CA LEU A 45 -1.70 10.45 4.26
C LEU A 45 -3.21 10.34 4.34
N GLN A 46 -3.77 10.58 5.53
CA GLN A 46 -5.22 10.57 5.73
C GLN A 46 -5.96 11.50 4.75
N THR A 47 -5.34 12.59 4.33
CA THR A 47 -5.90 13.55 3.36
C THR A 47 -6.05 12.98 1.95
N GLU A 48 -5.30 11.93 1.61
CA GLU A 48 -5.29 11.27 0.29
C GLU A 48 -6.12 9.97 0.32
N LEU A 49 -6.74 9.62 1.46
CA LEU A 49 -7.36 8.31 1.66
C LEU A 49 -8.47 8.00 0.66
N GLU A 50 -9.32 8.98 0.35
CA GLU A 50 -10.44 8.76 -0.58
C GLU A 50 -9.93 8.57 -2.01
N ASP A 51 -9.03 9.42 -2.49
CA ASP A 51 -8.42 9.31 -3.81
C ASP A 51 -7.68 7.97 -3.98
N VAL A 52 -6.93 7.55 -2.95
CA VAL A 52 -6.21 6.28 -2.95
C VAL A 52 -7.17 5.08 -2.99
N LYS A 53 -8.33 5.14 -2.33
CA LYS A 53 -9.31 4.03 -2.36
C LYS A 53 -9.84 3.78 -3.77
N GLU A 54 -9.96 4.81 -4.61
CA GLU A 54 -10.45 4.67 -5.98
C GLU A 54 -9.51 3.82 -6.84
N VAL A 55 -8.20 3.92 -6.59
CA VAL A 55 -7.15 3.27 -7.40
C VAL A 55 -6.51 2.05 -6.73
N LEU A 56 -6.75 1.84 -5.43
CA LEU A 56 -6.11 0.78 -4.65
C LEU A 56 -6.38 -0.62 -5.21
N ASN A 57 -7.58 -0.88 -5.71
CA ASN A 57 -7.92 -2.17 -6.29
C ASN A 57 -7.06 -2.47 -7.52
N GLU A 58 -6.82 -1.47 -8.38
CA GLU A 58 -5.95 -1.60 -9.55
C GLU A 58 -4.50 -1.89 -9.13
N ALA A 59 -4.01 -1.17 -8.12
CA ALA A 59 -2.68 -1.41 -7.56
C ALA A 59 -2.51 -2.83 -7.01
N ILE A 60 -3.53 -3.36 -6.30
CA ILE A 60 -3.54 -4.72 -5.79
C ILE A 60 -3.52 -5.73 -6.94
N HIS A 61 -4.38 -5.57 -7.94
CA HIS A 61 -4.42 -6.47 -9.09
C HIS A 61 -3.10 -6.46 -9.88
N ALA A 62 -2.52 -5.28 -10.12
CA ALA A 62 -1.23 -5.12 -10.79
C ALA A 62 -0.06 -5.73 -9.99
N SER A 63 -0.19 -5.82 -8.66
CA SER A 63 0.86 -6.42 -7.82
C SER A 63 0.90 -7.96 -7.92
N MET A 64 -0.19 -8.58 -8.34
CA MET A 64 -0.37 -10.04 -8.43
C MET A 64 0.07 -10.64 -9.77
N SER A 65 0.21 -9.82 -10.82
CA SER A 65 0.65 -10.24 -12.17
C SER A 65 2.16 -10.24 -12.37
#